data_AF-J3JKM5-F1
#
_entry.id   AF-J3JKM5-F1
#
_cell.length_a   1.000
_cell.length_b   1.000
_cell.length_c   1.000
_cell.angle_alpha   90.00
_cell.angle_beta   90.00
_cell.angle_gamma   90.00
#
_symmetry.space_group_name_H-M   'P 1'
#
loop_
_entity.id
_entity.type
_entity.pdbx_description
1 polymer ?
#
loop_
_entity_poly.entity_id
_entity_poly.type
_entity_poly.pdbx_seq_one_letter_code
_entity_poly.pdbx_strand_id
1 'polypeptide(L)'
;ARRSERWKRLARHLRAGDYARRFPRATELLRQVASGSAEPGFGSRLEEALARRDVEGALHLLVARPGVFARRLNHLLRLCGDNATRKRVVAEFARIAPKVSLPVLVRLWEYFSSPGPDALPWRVVTIKSGTGIKTTLIPSTRHPGHADAAVVRTVEEALRMRASLGRITVDQQLYEGHTVPLGQRSASPGLRTAGRGTRLPLPEGETIRFFLHWRDLPEAPRGSASANSRGIRVDLDLSAFFVSEDLTRTEQIAYYNLRSTAAVHSGDLTSAPDGAAEFIDVTLPEALRQGWRYVVMTVHSFSHHPLSEVPECWAGAMARGADPQRGEVFEASTVMQRLDLTSPGFNATPFVIDLAERRLIWWDLAVEVGEHQVANLDHSTNRVLAHLLDLLEGRRMPLAHLLTLLADAVVEDPDAARLVFGEGGIMPWQTERILALLAPAEATADKMTEKRIGDAATTTDTERSG
;
A
#
# COMPACT_ATOMS: atom_id res chain seq x y z
N ALA A 1 -19.05 -17.29 23.19
CA ALA A 1 -18.45 -16.16 22.42
C ALA A 1 -17.57 -15.30 23.31
N ARG A 2 -16.36 -14.92 22.87
CA ARG A 2 -15.35 -14.12 23.62
C ARG A 2 -15.83 -12.71 24.06
N ARG A 3 -16.99 -12.26 23.56
CA ARG A 3 -17.66 -10.97 23.86
C ARG A 3 -19.17 -11.14 24.08
N SER A 4 -19.61 -12.21 24.76
CA SER A 4 -21.02 -12.56 24.96
C SER A 4 -21.89 -11.38 25.45
N GLU A 5 -21.41 -10.62 26.42
CA GLU A 5 -22.15 -9.48 26.97
C GLU A 5 -22.35 -8.33 25.97
N ARG A 6 -21.37 -8.09 25.07
CA ARG A 6 -21.54 -7.09 24.01
C ARG A 6 -22.61 -7.53 23.00
N TRP A 7 -22.65 -8.82 22.67
CA TRP A 7 -23.67 -9.38 21.78
C TRP A 7 -25.06 -9.38 22.41
N LYS A 8 -25.18 -9.71 23.69
CA LYS A 8 -26.45 -9.57 24.43
C LYS A 8 -26.96 -8.13 24.46
N ARG A 9 -26.07 -7.16 24.71
CA ARG A 9 -26.41 -5.73 24.67
C ARG A 9 -26.83 -5.29 23.27
N LEU A 10 -26.10 -5.71 22.24
CA LEU A 10 -26.44 -5.40 20.85
C LEU A 10 -27.81 -5.97 20.46
N ALA A 11 -28.06 -7.24 20.78
CA ALA A 11 -29.34 -7.90 20.50
C ALA A 11 -30.53 -7.20 21.16
N ARG A 12 -30.35 -6.70 22.39
CA ARG A 12 -31.35 -5.92 23.11
C ARG A 12 -31.70 -4.60 22.41
N HIS A 13 -30.70 -3.90 21.87
CA HIS A 13 -30.92 -2.60 21.20
C HIS A 13 -31.45 -2.76 19.78
N LEU A 14 -30.98 -3.75 19.03
CA LEU A 14 -31.43 -4.00 17.67
C LEU A 14 -32.89 -4.49 17.59
N ARG A 15 -33.43 -5.05 18.68
CA ARG A 15 -34.77 -5.66 18.73
C ARG A 15 -35.03 -6.55 17.51
N ALA A 16 -34.08 -7.43 17.19
CA ALA A 16 -34.13 -8.22 15.96
C ALA A 16 -35.39 -9.10 15.80
N GLY A 17 -36.12 -9.36 16.91
CA GLY A 17 -37.43 -10.00 16.88
C GLY A 17 -38.49 -9.21 16.10
N ASP A 18 -38.45 -7.88 16.15
CA ASP A 18 -39.38 -6.98 15.44
C ASP A 18 -39.24 -7.13 13.91
N TYR A 19 -38.06 -7.58 13.45
CA TYR A 19 -37.74 -7.79 12.04
C TYR A 19 -37.74 -9.27 11.63
N ALA A 20 -38.17 -10.19 12.50
CA ALA A 20 -38.08 -11.64 12.25
C ALA A 20 -38.83 -12.08 10.99
N ARG A 21 -39.92 -11.40 10.61
CA ARG A 21 -40.65 -11.68 9.36
C ARG A 21 -39.84 -11.31 8.11
N ARG A 22 -39.06 -10.23 8.17
CA ARG A 22 -38.27 -9.71 7.04
C ARG A 22 -36.89 -10.37 6.95
N PHE A 23 -36.27 -10.68 8.10
CA PHE A 23 -34.93 -11.25 8.19
C PHE A 23 -34.84 -12.45 9.14
N PRO A 24 -35.62 -13.53 8.92
CA PRO A 24 -35.74 -14.64 9.87
C PRO A 24 -34.41 -15.29 10.21
N ARG A 25 -33.53 -15.45 9.20
CA ARG A 25 -32.19 -16.05 9.38
C ARG A 25 -31.25 -15.18 10.21
N ALA A 26 -31.29 -13.86 10.04
CA ALA A 26 -30.44 -12.94 10.79
C ALA A 26 -30.86 -12.86 12.26
N THR A 27 -32.17 -12.85 12.52
CA THR A 27 -32.73 -12.87 13.87
C THR A 27 -32.36 -14.16 14.60
N GLU A 28 -32.42 -15.32 13.94
CA GLU A 28 -32.03 -16.61 14.53
C GLU A 28 -30.53 -16.66 14.84
N LEU A 29 -29.66 -16.23 13.93
CA LEU A 29 -28.22 -16.16 14.18
C LEU A 29 -27.88 -15.24 15.35
N LEU A 30 -28.51 -14.06 15.44
CA LEU A 30 -28.31 -13.14 16.55
C LEU A 30 -28.77 -13.75 17.87
N ARG A 31 -29.90 -14.48 17.86
CA ARG A 31 -30.41 -15.21 19.02
C ARG A 31 -29.40 -16.25 19.50
N GLN A 32 -28.87 -17.09 18.61
CA GLN A 32 -27.87 -18.12 18.93
C GLN A 32 -26.58 -17.52 19.51
N VAL A 33 -26.11 -16.40 18.95
CA VAL A 33 -24.91 -15.71 19.45
C VAL A 33 -25.15 -15.08 20.83
N ALA A 34 -26.33 -14.49 21.06
CA ALA A 34 -26.69 -13.86 22.33
C ALA A 34 -26.98 -14.87 23.45
N SER A 35 -27.60 -16.01 23.13
CA SER A 35 -27.86 -17.11 24.07
C SER A 35 -26.62 -17.93 24.39
N GLY A 36 -25.56 -17.83 23.56
CA GLY A 36 -24.38 -18.66 23.68
C GLY A 36 -24.56 -20.10 23.17
N SER A 37 -25.68 -20.39 22.50
CA SER A 37 -25.99 -21.71 21.91
C SER A 37 -25.50 -21.87 20.47
N ALA A 38 -24.72 -20.92 19.96
CA ALA A 38 -24.12 -21.02 18.63
C ALA A 38 -23.04 -22.11 18.60
N GLU A 39 -23.19 -23.07 17.68
CA GLU A 39 -22.19 -24.10 17.42
C GLU A 39 -20.82 -23.47 17.10
N PRO A 40 -19.71 -23.98 17.66
CA PRO A 40 -18.38 -23.43 17.42
C PRO A 40 -17.97 -23.57 15.95
N GLY A 41 -18.04 -22.46 15.20
CA GLY A 41 -17.51 -22.39 13.85
C GLY A 41 -15.98 -22.57 13.83
N PHE A 42 -15.41 -22.75 12.63
CA PHE A 42 -13.97 -22.89 12.40
C PHE A 42 -13.13 -21.86 13.19
N GLY A 43 -13.47 -20.58 13.06
CA GLY A 43 -12.75 -19.50 13.74
C GLY A 43 -12.83 -19.60 15.27
N SER A 44 -13.95 -20.06 15.83
CA SER A 44 -14.08 -20.27 17.27
C SER A 44 -13.16 -21.38 17.76
N ARG A 45 -13.16 -22.52 17.07
CA ARG A 45 -12.31 -23.67 17.41
C ARG A 45 -10.82 -23.33 17.28
N LEU A 46 -10.45 -22.59 16.24
CA LEU A 46 -9.08 -22.13 16.05
C LEU A 46 -8.64 -21.17 17.16
N GLU A 47 -9.45 -20.16 17.47
CA GLU A 47 -9.12 -19.21 18.54
C GLU A 47 -9.06 -19.89 19.92
N GLU A 48 -9.88 -20.90 20.17
CA GLU A 48 -9.83 -21.72 21.38
C GLU A 48 -8.54 -22.54 21.46
N ALA A 49 -8.15 -23.23 20.38
CA ALA A 49 -6.89 -23.96 20.30
C ALA A 49 -5.68 -23.04 20.52
N LEU A 50 -5.66 -21.88 19.85
CA LEU A 50 -4.61 -20.87 20.03
C LEU A 50 -4.56 -20.33 21.47
N ALA A 51 -5.71 -20.07 22.09
CA ALA A 51 -5.79 -19.58 23.47
C ALA A 51 -5.28 -20.62 24.48
N ARG A 52 -5.52 -21.91 24.22
CA ARG A 52 -4.98 -23.03 25.02
C ARG A 52 -3.53 -23.39 24.69
N ARG A 53 -2.91 -22.69 23.73
CA ARG A 53 -1.58 -23.03 23.16
C ARG A 53 -1.51 -24.45 22.60
N ASP A 54 -2.64 -24.98 22.13
CA ASP A 54 -2.74 -26.27 21.45
C ASP A 54 -2.30 -26.10 19.99
N VAL A 55 -0.99 -26.20 19.76
CA VAL A 55 -0.37 -26.06 18.43
C VAL A 55 -0.84 -27.16 17.48
N GLU A 56 -0.97 -28.39 17.96
CA GLU A 56 -1.38 -29.55 17.14
C GLU A 56 -2.84 -29.44 16.71
N GLY A 57 -3.75 -29.11 17.64
CA GLY A 57 -5.15 -28.85 17.32
C GLY A 57 -5.32 -27.67 16.36
N ALA A 58 -4.55 -26.59 16.55
CA ALA A 58 -4.54 -25.46 15.62
C ALA A 58 -4.02 -25.89 14.23
N LEU A 59 -2.97 -26.71 14.16
CA LEU A 59 -2.38 -27.19 12.92
C LEU A 59 -3.36 -28.05 12.11
N HIS A 60 -4.05 -29.00 12.76
CA HIS A 60 -5.09 -29.81 12.13
C HIS A 60 -6.21 -28.97 11.50
N LEU A 61 -6.59 -27.85 12.14
CA LEU A 61 -7.58 -26.93 11.58
C LEU A 61 -6.99 -26.12 10.41
N LEU A 62 -5.78 -25.58 10.56
CA LEU A 62 -5.19 -24.64 9.61
C LEU A 62 -4.80 -25.27 8.27
N VAL A 63 -4.40 -26.55 8.26
CA VAL A 63 -4.09 -27.29 7.02
C VAL A 63 -5.28 -27.29 6.04
N ALA A 64 -6.52 -27.31 6.56
CA ALA A 64 -7.74 -27.25 5.74
C ALA A 64 -8.07 -25.85 5.19
N ARG A 65 -7.35 -24.79 5.60
CA ARG A 65 -7.59 -23.39 5.21
C ARG A 65 -6.26 -22.66 4.95
N PRO A 66 -5.63 -22.88 3.77
CA PRO A 66 -4.26 -22.40 3.53
C PRO A 66 -4.05 -20.89 3.70
N GLY A 67 -4.99 -20.09 3.20
CA GLY A 67 -4.92 -18.64 3.37
C GLY A 67 -5.03 -18.17 4.82
N VAL A 68 -5.73 -18.92 5.68
CA VAL A 68 -5.80 -18.62 7.13
C VAL A 68 -4.51 -19.07 7.80
N PHE A 69 -3.95 -20.22 7.42
CA PHE A 69 -2.65 -20.70 7.91
C PHE A 69 -1.57 -19.65 7.65
N ALA A 70 -1.41 -19.17 6.41
CA ALA A 70 -0.43 -18.13 6.07
C ALA A 70 -0.54 -16.90 6.99
N ARG A 71 -1.76 -16.40 7.22
CA ARG A 71 -2.02 -15.22 8.08
C ARG A 71 -1.81 -15.48 9.58
N ARG A 72 -1.83 -16.75 10.02
CA ARG A 72 -1.64 -17.16 11.42
C ARG A 72 -0.28 -17.79 11.70
N LEU A 73 0.57 -17.98 10.68
CA LEU A 73 1.85 -18.67 10.78
C LEU A 73 2.76 -18.08 11.87
N ASN A 74 2.95 -16.76 11.88
CA ASN A 74 3.75 -16.09 12.92
C ASN A 74 3.20 -16.33 14.34
N HIS A 75 1.87 -16.31 14.50
CA HIS A 75 1.26 -16.58 15.79
C HIS A 75 1.53 -18.02 16.22
N LEU A 76 1.36 -18.99 15.31
CA LEU A 76 1.57 -20.40 15.60
C LEU A 76 3.04 -20.70 15.96
N LEU A 77 4.00 -20.15 15.20
CA LEU A 77 5.43 -20.31 15.46
C LEU A 77 5.85 -19.76 16.83
N ARG A 78 5.20 -18.69 17.29
CA ARG A 78 5.41 -18.12 18.63
C ARG A 78 4.84 -18.97 19.76
N LEU A 79 3.82 -19.80 19.47
CA LEU A 79 3.23 -20.71 20.46
C LEU A 79 4.04 -22.00 20.61
N CYS A 80 4.86 -22.37 19.63
CA CYS A 80 5.74 -23.53 19.72
C CYS A 80 6.75 -23.34 20.87
N GLY A 81 6.83 -24.32 21.78
CA GLY A 81 7.81 -24.34 22.86
C GLY A 81 9.21 -24.72 22.40
N ASP A 82 9.32 -25.63 21.44
CA ASP A 82 10.58 -26.24 21.01
C ASP A 82 10.80 -26.15 19.47
N ASN A 83 12.02 -26.45 19.02
CA ASN A 83 12.39 -26.36 17.62
C ASN A 83 11.81 -27.48 16.73
N ALA A 84 11.52 -28.66 17.29
CA ALA A 84 10.94 -29.76 16.52
C ALA A 84 9.49 -29.42 16.12
N THR A 85 8.71 -28.87 17.05
CA THR A 85 7.35 -28.37 16.79
C THR A 85 7.38 -27.23 15.76
N ARG A 86 8.32 -26.29 15.84
CA ARG A 86 8.48 -25.21 14.83
C ARG A 86 8.77 -25.78 13.45
N LYS A 87 9.71 -26.73 13.33
CA LYS A 87 10.02 -27.40 12.05
C LYS A 87 8.80 -28.10 11.48
N ARG A 88 8.01 -28.77 12.32
CA ARG A 88 6.76 -29.43 11.90
C ARG A 88 5.74 -28.43 11.36
N VAL A 89 5.52 -27.31 12.04
CA VAL A 89 4.63 -26.23 11.57
C VAL A 89 5.06 -25.71 10.20
N VAL A 90 6.36 -25.45 10.00
CA VAL A 90 6.88 -25.00 8.70
C VAL A 90 6.70 -26.08 7.62
N ALA A 91 6.96 -27.35 7.94
CA ALA A 91 6.80 -28.45 6.99
C ALA A 91 5.34 -28.64 6.55
N GLU A 92 4.38 -28.56 7.48
CA GLU A 92 2.95 -28.61 7.14
C GLU A 92 2.51 -27.38 6.34
N PHE A 93 3.05 -26.19 6.66
CA PHE A 93 2.82 -25.01 5.84
C PHE A 93 3.37 -25.20 4.42
N ALA A 94 4.55 -25.80 4.25
CA ALA A 94 5.15 -26.03 2.94
C ALA A 94 4.27 -26.89 2.02
N ARG A 95 3.61 -27.92 2.56
CA ARG A 95 2.68 -28.78 1.81
C ARG A 95 1.47 -28.02 1.24
N ILE A 96 1.02 -26.98 1.93
CA ILE A 96 -0.21 -26.24 1.58
C ILE A 96 0.05 -24.84 1.03
N ALA A 97 1.29 -24.33 1.13
CA ALA A 97 1.70 -23.03 0.62
C ALA A 97 1.40 -22.83 -0.88
N PRO A 98 1.54 -23.85 -1.77
CA PRO A 98 1.14 -23.74 -3.17
C PRO A 98 -0.34 -23.43 -3.39
N LYS A 99 -1.21 -23.52 -2.38
CA LYS A 99 -2.64 -23.18 -2.44
C LYS A 99 -2.95 -21.76 -1.90
N VAL A 100 -1.96 -21.01 -1.43
CA VAL A 100 -2.13 -19.67 -0.83
C VAL A 100 -2.02 -18.59 -1.90
N SER A 101 -3.01 -17.70 -2.06
CA SER A 101 -2.98 -16.65 -3.11
C SER A 101 -1.64 -15.88 -3.20
N LEU A 102 -1.15 -15.59 -4.40
CA LEU A 102 0.14 -14.92 -4.64
C LEU A 102 0.34 -13.66 -3.78
N PRO A 103 -0.64 -12.73 -3.67
CA PRO A 103 -0.46 -11.54 -2.83
C PRO A 103 -0.19 -11.87 -1.36
N VAL A 104 -0.77 -12.95 -0.84
CA VAL A 104 -0.55 -13.38 0.55
C VAL A 104 0.84 -13.99 0.72
N LEU A 105 1.33 -14.77 -0.26
CA LEU A 105 2.68 -15.32 -0.23
C LEU A 105 3.74 -14.21 -0.25
N VAL A 106 3.61 -13.23 -1.14
CA VAL A 106 4.53 -12.08 -1.19
C VAL A 106 4.50 -11.30 0.12
N ARG A 107 3.32 -10.98 0.68
CA ARG A 107 3.23 -10.31 1.99
C ARG A 107 3.82 -11.15 3.13
N LEU A 108 3.74 -12.47 3.05
CA LEU A 108 4.35 -13.37 4.02
C LEU A 108 5.88 -13.34 3.91
N TRP A 109 6.42 -13.38 2.69
CA TRP A 109 7.85 -13.21 2.42
C TRP A 109 8.33 -11.86 2.97
N GLU A 110 7.66 -10.76 2.64
CA GLU A 110 8.01 -9.43 3.13
C GLU A 110 8.05 -9.40 4.67
N TYR A 111 7.04 -9.97 5.31
CA TYR A 111 6.95 -10.00 6.77
C TYR A 111 8.09 -10.82 7.41
N PHE A 112 8.37 -12.02 6.91
CA PHE A 112 9.41 -12.90 7.48
C PHE A 112 10.83 -12.51 7.08
N SER A 113 11.01 -11.76 5.99
CA SER A 113 12.29 -11.16 5.59
C SER A 113 12.58 -9.85 6.34
N SER A 114 11.55 -9.17 6.85
CA SER A 114 11.69 -7.90 7.58
C SER A 114 12.32 -8.08 8.97
N PRO A 115 13.02 -7.05 9.50
CA PRO A 115 13.66 -7.13 10.81
C PRO A 115 12.67 -7.28 11.96
N GLY A 116 13.22 -7.48 13.15
CA GLY A 116 12.47 -7.62 14.40
C GLY A 116 11.98 -6.28 14.97
N PRO A 117 11.28 -6.34 16.12
CA PRO A 117 10.70 -5.16 16.76
C PRO A 117 11.72 -4.12 17.23
N ASP A 118 12.99 -4.50 17.41
CA ASP A 118 14.05 -3.56 17.83
C ASP A 118 14.36 -2.52 16.75
N ALA A 119 14.32 -2.92 15.47
CA ALA A 119 14.49 -2.01 14.34
C ALA A 119 13.14 -1.56 13.74
N LEU A 120 12.12 -2.41 13.83
CA LEU A 120 10.79 -2.14 13.29
C LEU A 120 9.69 -2.41 14.33
N PRO A 121 9.50 -1.49 15.31
CA PRO A 121 8.61 -1.68 16.45
C PRO A 121 7.13 -1.64 16.08
N TRP A 122 6.79 -1.01 14.96
CA TRP A 122 5.42 -0.87 14.47
C TRP A 122 5.21 -1.60 13.15
N ARG A 123 4.01 -2.12 12.96
CA ARG A 123 3.55 -2.63 11.68
C ARG A 123 2.47 -1.72 11.13
N VAL A 124 2.69 -1.22 9.91
CA VAL A 124 1.68 -0.48 9.16
C VAL A 124 0.64 -1.45 8.63
N VAL A 125 -0.60 -1.32 9.09
CA VAL A 125 -1.73 -2.11 8.59
C VAL A 125 -2.63 -1.20 7.76
N THR A 126 -2.75 -1.55 6.48
CA THR A 126 -3.64 -0.89 5.55
C THR A 126 -5.03 -1.52 5.63
N ILE A 127 -6.04 -0.70 5.88
CA ILE A 127 -7.44 -1.09 6.00
C ILE A 127 -8.22 -0.38 4.89
N LYS A 128 -8.95 -1.14 4.08
CA LYS A 128 -9.92 -0.56 3.16
C LYS A 128 -11.15 -0.11 3.95
N SER A 129 -11.50 1.16 3.91
CA SER A 129 -12.63 1.74 4.63
C SER A 129 -13.48 2.56 3.67
N GLY A 130 -14.64 2.01 3.27
CA GLY A 130 -15.53 2.67 2.31
C GLY A 130 -14.81 2.96 0.99
N THR A 131 -14.74 4.23 0.62
CA THR A 131 -14.09 4.74 -0.59
C THR A 131 -12.56 4.86 -0.45
N GLY A 132 -12.01 4.93 0.76
CA GLY A 132 -10.59 5.25 0.98
C GLY A 132 -9.71 4.12 1.52
N ILE A 133 -8.41 4.39 1.52
CA ILE A 133 -7.40 3.61 2.23
C ILE A 133 -7.10 4.31 3.55
N LYS A 134 -7.25 3.59 4.67
CA LYS A 134 -6.80 4.03 5.99
C LYS A 134 -5.62 3.19 6.44
N THR A 135 -4.75 3.77 7.25
CA THR A 135 -3.66 3.04 7.89
C THR A 135 -3.84 3.04 9.40
N THR A 136 -3.36 1.99 10.06
CA THR A 136 -3.21 1.97 11.51
C THR A 136 -1.87 1.37 11.84
N LEU A 137 -1.27 1.83 12.92
CA LEU A 137 -0.08 1.23 13.49
C LEU A 137 -0.52 0.20 14.53
N ILE A 138 0.10 -0.97 14.49
CA ILE A 138 0.01 -1.95 15.56
C ILE A 138 1.42 -2.35 16.00
N PRO A 139 1.64 -2.71 17.28
CA PRO A 139 2.93 -3.20 17.71
C PRO A 139 3.38 -4.43 16.90
N SER A 140 4.64 -4.45 16.52
CA SER A 140 5.24 -5.57 15.81
C SER A 140 5.25 -6.80 16.71
N THR A 141 4.77 -7.92 16.16
CA THR A 141 4.80 -9.22 16.83
C THR A 141 5.91 -10.12 16.30
N ARG A 142 6.79 -9.61 15.42
CA ARG A 142 7.94 -10.33 14.89
C ARG A 142 8.84 -10.77 16.03
N HIS A 143 9.35 -11.98 15.96
CA HIS A 143 10.43 -12.47 16.81
C HIS A 143 11.37 -13.19 15.85
N PRO A 144 12.31 -12.46 15.22
CA PRO A 144 13.21 -13.08 14.26
C PRO A 144 13.91 -14.28 14.87
N GLY A 145 13.96 -15.37 14.12
CA GLY A 145 14.49 -16.62 14.66
C GLY A 145 14.71 -17.66 13.58
N HIS A 146 15.16 -18.84 14.02
CA HIS A 146 15.60 -19.92 13.13
C HIS A 146 14.56 -20.40 12.11
N ALA A 147 13.27 -20.17 12.36
CA ALA A 147 12.20 -20.55 11.45
C ALA A 147 12.07 -19.61 10.24
N ASP A 148 12.51 -18.35 10.33
CA ASP A 148 12.25 -17.31 9.31
C ASP A 148 12.82 -17.70 7.96
N ALA A 149 14.10 -18.08 7.91
CA ALA A 149 14.75 -18.49 6.66
C ALA A 149 14.06 -19.72 6.04
N ALA A 150 13.54 -20.64 6.88
CA ALA A 150 12.80 -21.80 6.39
C ALA A 150 11.43 -21.40 5.82
N VAL A 151 10.73 -20.45 6.46
CA VAL A 151 9.46 -19.90 5.97
C VAL A 151 9.68 -19.15 4.65
N VAL A 152 10.71 -18.31 4.57
CA VAL A 152 11.07 -17.57 3.34
C VAL A 152 11.33 -18.55 2.19
N ARG A 153 12.18 -19.56 2.39
CA ARG A 153 12.41 -20.61 1.37
C ARG A 153 11.13 -21.35 0.98
N THR A 154 10.31 -21.71 1.96
CA THR A 154 9.01 -22.37 1.72
C THR A 154 8.11 -21.51 0.83
N VAL A 155 8.07 -20.19 1.07
CA VAL A 155 7.29 -19.26 0.26
C VAL A 155 7.85 -19.17 -1.16
N GLU A 156 9.16 -19.09 -1.31
CA GLU A 156 9.80 -19.05 -2.64
C GLU A 156 9.58 -20.35 -3.42
N GLU A 157 9.69 -21.52 -2.80
CA GLU A 157 9.36 -22.81 -3.41
C GLU A 157 7.87 -22.88 -3.83
N ALA A 158 6.97 -22.37 -3.00
CA ALA A 158 5.54 -22.25 -3.34
C ALA A 158 5.29 -21.31 -4.52
N LEU A 159 6.09 -20.27 -4.70
CA LEU A 159 6.05 -19.40 -5.88
C LEU A 159 6.64 -20.10 -7.12
N ARG A 160 7.77 -20.82 -6.98
CA ARG A 160 8.36 -21.63 -8.08
C ARG A 160 7.41 -22.71 -8.60
N MET A 161 6.64 -23.35 -7.72
CA MET A 161 5.60 -24.31 -8.13
C MET A 161 4.45 -23.68 -8.94
N ARG A 162 4.41 -22.35 -9.06
CA ARG A 162 3.44 -21.58 -9.85
C ARG A 162 4.07 -20.94 -11.07
N ALA A 163 5.24 -21.43 -11.48
CA ALA A 163 5.87 -21.01 -12.71
C ALA A 163 4.84 -21.02 -13.85
N SER A 164 4.71 -19.87 -14.49
CA SER A 164 3.65 -19.60 -15.47
C SER A 164 4.07 -18.57 -16.51
N LEU A 165 5.23 -17.93 -16.34
CA LEU A 165 5.72 -16.91 -17.25
C LEU A 165 6.47 -17.49 -18.47
N GLY A 166 6.72 -18.81 -18.52
CA GLY A 166 7.54 -19.40 -19.58
C GLY A 166 9.03 -19.16 -19.37
N ARG A 167 9.78 -19.21 -20.47
CA ARG A 167 11.17 -18.73 -20.52
C ARG A 167 11.16 -17.21 -20.55
N ILE A 168 11.90 -16.56 -19.65
CA ILE A 168 11.94 -15.10 -19.58
C ILE A 168 13.37 -14.59 -19.58
N THR A 169 13.55 -13.34 -20.00
CA THR A 169 14.76 -12.56 -19.71
C THR A 169 14.35 -11.38 -18.83
N VAL A 170 15.19 -11.04 -17.85
CA VAL A 170 14.98 -9.89 -16.97
C VAL A 170 16.24 -9.03 -16.98
N ASP A 171 16.12 -7.80 -17.46
CA ASP A 171 17.16 -6.79 -17.34
C ASP A 171 17.29 -6.40 -15.85
N GLN A 172 18.34 -6.93 -15.21
CA GLN A 172 18.56 -6.76 -13.77
C GLN A 172 18.84 -5.30 -13.40
N GLN A 173 19.48 -4.54 -14.29
CA GLN A 173 19.84 -3.15 -14.01
C GLN A 173 18.59 -2.25 -14.11
N LEU A 174 17.78 -2.45 -15.14
CA LEU A 174 16.54 -1.68 -15.32
C LEU A 174 15.49 -2.01 -14.24
N TYR A 175 15.40 -3.26 -13.82
CA TYR A 175 14.50 -3.69 -12.74
C TYR A 175 15.06 -3.47 -11.33
N GLU A 176 16.31 -3.02 -11.21
CA GLU A 176 16.93 -2.75 -9.92
C GLU A 176 16.08 -1.77 -9.09
N GLY A 177 15.98 -2.05 -7.79
CA GLY A 177 15.25 -1.22 -6.85
C GLY A 177 13.73 -1.28 -6.96
N HIS A 178 13.14 -1.86 -8.01
CA HIS A 178 11.69 -1.99 -8.15
C HIS A 178 11.12 -3.08 -7.26
N THR A 179 10.00 -2.78 -6.61
CA THR A 179 9.29 -3.71 -5.72
C THR A 179 7.98 -4.17 -6.34
N VAL A 180 7.48 -5.32 -5.88
CA VAL A 180 6.20 -5.85 -6.38
C VAL A 180 5.05 -4.89 -6.04
N PRO A 181 4.25 -4.41 -7.03
CA PRO A 181 3.21 -3.41 -6.84
C PRO A 181 1.90 -3.98 -6.26
N LEU A 182 1.98 -4.76 -5.18
CA LEU A 182 0.78 -5.36 -4.56
C LEU A 182 -0.07 -4.34 -3.83
N GLY A 183 -1.33 -4.19 -4.26
CA GLY A 183 -2.32 -3.32 -3.62
C GLY A 183 -2.57 -2.01 -4.36
N GLN A 184 -1.79 -1.73 -5.40
CA GLN A 184 -2.12 -0.74 -6.42
C GLN A 184 -3.09 -1.40 -7.41
N ARG A 185 -4.40 -1.19 -7.21
CA ARG A 185 -5.44 -1.60 -8.17
C ARG A 185 -5.94 -0.45 -9.04
N SER A 186 -5.40 0.74 -8.81
CA SER A 186 -5.72 1.96 -9.54
C SER A 186 -4.45 2.47 -10.23
N ALA A 187 -3.83 1.65 -11.08
CA ALA A 187 -2.93 2.21 -12.09
C ALA A 187 -3.78 2.41 -13.34
N SER A 188 -4.22 3.64 -13.59
CA SER A 188 -4.86 3.97 -14.87
C SER A 188 -3.89 3.65 -16.00
N PRO A 189 -4.35 3.07 -17.13
CA PRO A 189 -3.49 2.80 -18.28
C PRO A 189 -2.70 4.04 -18.70
N GLY A 190 -1.38 3.91 -18.85
CA GLY A 190 -0.49 5.01 -19.25
C GLY A 190 0.28 5.68 -18.10
N LEU A 191 -0.05 5.38 -16.84
CA LEU A 191 0.71 5.89 -15.70
C LEU A 191 1.99 5.07 -15.45
N ARG A 192 3.11 5.77 -15.30
CA ARG A 192 4.37 5.19 -14.82
C ARG A 192 4.27 5.04 -13.30
N THR A 193 3.72 3.92 -12.83
CA THR A 193 3.61 3.62 -11.39
C THR A 193 4.66 2.59 -10.99
N ALA A 194 5.06 2.61 -9.73
CA ALA A 194 5.93 1.60 -9.14
C ALA A 194 5.38 1.08 -7.82
N GLY A 195 5.83 -0.11 -7.41
CA GLY A 195 5.49 -0.66 -6.10
C GLY A 195 6.05 0.20 -4.97
N ARG A 196 5.30 0.30 -3.86
CA ARG A 196 5.77 1.00 -2.66
C ARG A 196 7.11 0.42 -2.17
N GLY A 197 8.04 1.32 -1.86
CA GLY A 197 9.42 1.00 -1.48
C GLY A 197 10.35 0.83 -2.68
N THR A 198 9.87 1.06 -3.90
CA THR A 198 10.74 1.13 -5.08
C THR A 198 11.76 2.25 -4.89
N ARG A 199 13.04 1.97 -5.14
CA ARG A 199 14.15 2.91 -4.96
C ARG A 199 14.82 3.18 -6.30
N LEU A 200 14.74 4.40 -6.79
CA LEU A 200 15.26 4.81 -8.09
C LEU A 200 16.46 5.74 -7.88
N PRO A 201 17.54 5.61 -8.67
CA PRO A 201 18.66 6.55 -8.61
C PRO A 201 18.18 7.97 -8.90
N LEU A 202 18.67 8.94 -8.13
CA LEU A 202 18.60 10.33 -8.58
C LEU A 202 19.59 10.52 -9.73
N PRO A 203 19.22 11.24 -10.80
CA PRO A 203 20.18 11.63 -11.83
C PRO A 203 21.23 12.60 -11.24
N GLU A 204 22.22 12.93 -12.05
CA GLU A 204 23.17 13.99 -11.72
C GLU A 204 22.45 15.32 -11.52
N GLY A 205 22.94 16.12 -10.57
CA GLY A 205 22.32 17.37 -10.18
C GLY A 205 22.44 17.64 -8.69
N GLU A 206 22.39 18.93 -8.33
CA GLU A 206 22.52 19.40 -6.95
C GLU A 206 21.16 19.73 -6.34
N THR A 207 20.12 19.87 -7.16
CA THR A 207 18.78 20.29 -6.71
C THR A 207 17.73 19.31 -7.20
N ILE A 208 16.79 18.95 -6.33
CA ILE A 208 15.55 18.28 -6.72
C ILE A 208 14.41 19.28 -6.57
N ARG A 209 13.61 19.44 -7.61
CA ARG A 209 12.38 20.24 -7.57
C ARG A 209 11.19 19.30 -7.44
N PHE A 210 10.51 19.34 -6.29
CA PHE A 210 9.16 18.80 -6.21
C PHE A 210 8.20 19.73 -6.93
N PHE A 211 7.17 19.15 -7.54
CA PHE A 211 6.12 19.89 -8.20
C PHE A 211 4.75 19.31 -7.90
N LEU A 212 3.75 20.17 -7.87
CA LEU A 212 2.33 19.86 -7.78
C LEU A 212 1.62 20.67 -8.87
N HIS A 213 0.74 20.04 -9.63
CA HIS A 213 -0.16 20.73 -10.58
C HIS A 213 -1.59 20.31 -10.31
N TRP A 214 -2.51 21.25 -10.48
CA TRP A 214 -3.95 21.03 -10.41
C TRP A 214 -4.71 22.12 -11.15
N ARG A 215 -6.03 21.90 -11.28
CA ARG A 215 -6.97 22.89 -11.77
C ARG A 215 -8.18 22.97 -10.85
N ASP A 216 -8.81 24.14 -10.79
CA ASP A 216 -10.12 24.32 -10.16
C ASP A 216 -11.16 23.39 -10.80
N LEU A 217 -12.21 23.05 -10.03
CA LEU A 217 -13.29 22.22 -10.54
C LEU A 217 -14.04 22.96 -11.67
N PRO A 218 -14.49 22.25 -12.71
CA PRO A 218 -15.28 22.88 -13.77
C PRO A 218 -16.67 23.32 -13.28
N GLU A 219 -17.22 22.58 -12.31
CA GLU A 219 -18.54 22.83 -11.71
C GLU A 219 -18.52 22.48 -10.23
N ALA A 220 -19.35 23.16 -9.44
CA ALA A 220 -19.41 22.93 -8.00
C ALA A 220 -20.01 21.54 -7.69
N PRO A 221 -19.50 20.79 -6.70
CA PRO A 221 -20.05 19.49 -6.33
C PRO A 221 -21.54 19.58 -5.96
N ARG A 222 -22.34 18.63 -6.46
CA ARG A 222 -23.77 18.55 -6.15
C ARG A 222 -23.96 18.35 -4.64
N GLY A 223 -24.65 19.29 -3.99
CA GLY A 223 -24.87 19.27 -2.53
C GLY A 223 -23.94 20.18 -1.73
N SER A 224 -23.01 20.90 -2.38
CA SER A 224 -22.34 22.05 -1.78
C SER A 224 -23.39 23.07 -1.33
N ALA A 225 -23.41 23.40 -0.03
CA ALA A 225 -24.24 24.48 0.51
C ALA A 225 -23.86 25.87 -0.05
N SER A 226 -22.74 25.95 -0.78
CA SER A 226 -22.29 27.13 -1.50
C SER A 226 -22.58 26.95 -3.00
N ALA A 227 -23.68 27.54 -3.47
CA ALA A 227 -24.02 27.68 -4.89
C ALA A 227 -23.23 28.82 -5.57
N ASN A 228 -22.04 29.14 -5.05
CA ASN A 228 -21.19 30.26 -5.45
C ASN A 228 -19.84 29.72 -5.95
N SER A 229 -19.06 30.55 -6.66
CA SER A 229 -17.70 30.28 -7.15
C SER A 229 -16.70 29.75 -6.10
N ARG A 230 -17.05 29.74 -4.80
CA ARG A 230 -16.26 29.13 -3.74
C ARG A 230 -16.27 27.60 -3.75
N GLY A 231 -17.30 26.97 -4.33
CA GLY A 231 -17.40 25.50 -4.40
C GLY A 231 -16.58 24.86 -5.51
N ILE A 232 -16.04 25.66 -6.44
CA ILE A 232 -15.17 25.19 -7.53
C ILE A 232 -13.68 25.45 -7.27
N ARG A 233 -13.36 26.38 -6.38
CA ARG A 233 -11.98 26.76 -6.08
C ARG A 233 -11.28 25.59 -5.41
N VAL A 234 -10.18 25.13 -6.01
CA VAL A 234 -9.34 24.09 -5.45
C VAL A 234 -8.07 24.72 -4.93
N ASP A 235 -7.84 24.49 -3.65
CA ASP A 235 -6.69 24.91 -2.86
C ASP A 235 -5.95 23.65 -2.43
N LEU A 236 -4.80 23.40 -3.07
CA LEU A 236 -3.91 22.27 -2.77
C LEU A 236 -2.55 22.80 -2.31
N ASP A 237 -2.09 22.31 -1.17
CA ASP A 237 -0.79 22.65 -0.61
C ASP A 237 0.27 21.66 -1.08
N LEU A 238 1.36 22.14 -1.69
CA LEU A 238 2.62 21.40 -1.74
C LEU A 238 3.40 21.62 -0.44
N SER A 239 3.98 20.56 0.11
CA SER A 239 4.83 20.65 1.29
C SER A 239 5.94 19.61 1.25
N ALA A 240 7.01 19.88 1.98
CA ALA A 240 8.10 18.95 2.20
C ALA A 240 8.53 18.97 3.67
N PHE A 241 8.89 17.81 4.22
CA PHE A 241 9.53 17.76 5.53
C PHE A 241 10.85 16.97 5.49
N PHE A 242 11.86 17.57 6.10
CA PHE A 242 13.19 16.99 6.27
C PHE A 242 13.19 16.11 7.51
N VAL A 243 13.96 15.03 7.47
CA VAL A 243 14.10 14.10 8.59
C VAL A 243 15.58 13.72 8.74
N SER A 244 16.09 13.74 9.96
CA SER A 244 17.43 13.23 10.28
C SER A 244 17.51 11.71 10.15
N GLU A 245 18.73 11.17 10.09
CA GLU A 245 18.96 9.73 9.94
C GLU A 245 18.37 8.89 11.08
N ASP A 246 18.47 9.39 12.30
CA ASP A 246 17.91 8.79 13.52
C ASP A 246 16.40 9.05 13.69
N LEU A 247 15.77 9.77 12.77
CA LEU A 247 14.36 10.15 12.81
C LEU A 247 13.95 10.99 14.05
N THR A 248 14.90 11.69 14.69
CA THR A 248 14.63 12.50 15.90
C THR A 248 14.44 13.99 15.64
N ARG A 249 14.87 14.49 14.48
CA ARG A 249 14.71 15.88 14.07
C ARG A 249 13.90 15.97 12.79
N THR A 250 13.07 17.02 12.72
CA THR A 250 12.35 17.38 11.51
C THR A 250 12.34 18.89 11.28
N GLU A 251 12.28 19.28 10.01
CA GLU A 251 12.06 20.66 9.56
C GLU A 251 11.06 20.64 8.41
N GLN A 252 10.23 21.68 8.26
CA GLN A 252 9.18 21.71 7.25
C GLN A 252 9.29 22.93 6.34
N ILE A 253 9.01 22.71 5.05
CA ILE A 253 8.74 23.72 4.04
C ILE A 253 7.29 23.56 3.60
N ALA A 254 6.50 24.62 3.75
CA ALA A 254 5.06 24.64 3.49
C ALA A 254 4.59 26.08 3.25
N TYR A 255 3.30 26.27 2.97
CA TYR A 255 2.71 27.60 2.71
C TYR A 255 3.04 28.66 3.79
N TYR A 256 3.13 28.28 5.07
CA TYR A 256 3.49 29.17 6.19
C TYR A 256 5.00 29.28 6.45
N ASN A 257 5.83 28.48 5.77
CA ASN A 257 7.29 28.52 5.88
C ASN A 257 7.94 28.23 4.53
N LEU A 258 7.99 29.26 3.68
CA LEU A 258 8.39 29.12 2.27
C LEU A 258 9.91 28.97 2.06
N ARG A 259 10.75 29.12 3.10
CA ARG A 259 12.21 29.10 2.97
C ARG A 259 12.87 28.42 4.16
N SER A 260 13.89 27.62 3.87
CA SER A 260 14.92 27.20 4.81
C SER A 260 16.29 27.39 4.17
N THR A 261 17.35 27.03 4.89
CA THR A 261 18.70 27.03 4.31
C THR A 261 18.80 26.06 3.12
N ALA A 262 18.11 24.92 3.18
CA ALA A 262 18.23 23.84 2.20
C ALA A 262 17.09 23.80 1.16
N ALA A 263 16.04 24.61 1.30
CA ALA A 263 14.91 24.58 0.38
C ALA A 263 14.14 25.90 0.24
N VAL A 264 13.50 26.06 -0.92
CA VAL A 264 12.69 27.24 -1.27
C VAL A 264 11.39 26.80 -1.95
N HIS A 265 10.27 27.28 -1.43
CA HIS A 265 8.93 27.12 -2.01
C HIS A 265 8.65 28.27 -3.00
N SER A 266 7.94 27.99 -4.09
CA SER A 266 7.58 29.00 -5.11
C SER A 266 6.52 30.03 -4.67
N GLY A 267 5.99 29.91 -3.45
CA GLY A 267 4.76 30.59 -3.01
C GLY A 267 3.56 29.64 -2.95
N ASP A 268 2.45 30.16 -2.41
CA ASP A 268 1.21 29.44 -2.09
C ASP A 268 0.07 29.95 -2.99
N LEU A 269 -0.42 29.09 -3.88
CA LEU A 269 -1.49 29.38 -4.82
C LEU A 269 -2.79 28.73 -4.31
N THR A 270 -3.82 29.54 -4.09
CA THR A 270 -5.07 29.08 -3.46
C THR A 270 -6.23 28.83 -4.44
N SER A 271 -5.97 28.97 -5.75
CA SER A 271 -6.92 28.80 -6.86
C SER A 271 -6.18 28.61 -8.18
N ALA A 272 -6.74 27.77 -9.06
CA ALA A 272 -6.13 27.38 -10.33
C ALA A 272 -7.15 27.32 -11.49
N PRO A 273 -7.80 28.43 -11.89
CA PRO A 273 -8.87 28.40 -12.90
C PRO A 273 -8.40 27.90 -14.28
N ASP A 274 -7.18 28.28 -14.66
CA ASP A 274 -6.52 27.87 -15.92
C ASP A 274 -5.44 26.81 -15.70
N GLY A 275 -5.41 26.21 -14.51
CA GLY A 275 -4.33 25.36 -14.04
C GLY A 275 -3.23 26.15 -13.34
N ALA A 276 -2.62 25.54 -12.33
CA ALA A 276 -1.53 26.14 -11.55
C ALA A 276 -0.53 25.07 -11.12
N ALA A 277 0.70 25.49 -10.88
CA ALA A 277 1.72 24.61 -10.32
C ALA A 277 2.52 25.29 -9.20
N GLU A 278 2.80 24.50 -8.17
CA GLU A 278 3.71 24.85 -7.08
C GLU A 278 4.98 24.03 -7.14
N PHE A 279 6.06 24.61 -6.62
CA PHE A 279 7.38 24.00 -6.63
C PHE A 279 8.09 24.14 -5.28
N ILE A 280 8.82 23.10 -4.89
CA ILE A 280 9.81 23.17 -3.80
C ILE A 280 11.15 22.73 -4.36
N ASP A 281 12.11 23.66 -4.39
CA ASP A 281 13.50 23.35 -4.68
C ASP A 281 14.20 22.90 -3.41
N VAL A 282 14.87 21.75 -3.47
CA VAL A 282 15.67 21.18 -2.38
C VAL A 282 17.12 21.05 -2.85
N THR A 283 18.02 21.82 -2.24
CA THR A 283 19.45 21.78 -2.51
C THR A 283 20.09 20.63 -1.73
N LEU A 284 20.39 19.52 -2.41
CA LEU A 284 20.85 18.28 -1.79
C LEU A 284 22.15 18.44 -0.98
N PRO A 285 23.21 19.12 -1.47
CA PRO A 285 24.42 19.32 -0.70
C PRO A 285 24.20 20.13 0.58
N GLU A 286 23.31 21.13 0.56
CA GLU A 286 23.00 21.93 1.74
C GLU A 286 22.16 21.14 2.74
N ALA A 287 21.17 20.37 2.28
CA ALA A 287 20.38 19.51 3.16
C ALA A 287 21.27 18.50 3.91
N LEU A 288 22.23 17.88 3.21
CA LEU A 288 23.21 16.97 3.83
C LEU A 288 24.12 17.70 4.84
N ARG A 289 24.60 18.91 4.52
CA ARG A 289 25.40 19.72 5.46
C ARG A 289 24.65 20.06 6.75
N GLN A 290 23.34 20.24 6.68
CA GLN A 290 22.46 20.50 7.83
C GLN A 290 22.15 19.23 8.66
N GLY A 291 22.61 18.06 8.21
CA GLY A 291 22.39 16.78 8.88
C GLY A 291 21.04 16.13 8.55
N TRP A 292 20.38 16.56 7.47
CA TRP A 292 19.17 15.90 6.98
C TRP A 292 19.53 14.66 6.17
N ARG A 293 18.78 13.58 6.37
CA ARG A 293 18.95 12.31 5.64
C ARG A 293 17.86 12.10 4.61
N TYR A 294 16.63 12.45 4.96
CA TYR A 294 15.46 12.24 4.12
C TYR A 294 14.69 13.54 3.89
N VAL A 295 14.06 13.66 2.72
CA VAL A 295 13.09 14.72 2.43
C VAL A 295 11.83 14.07 1.89
N VAL A 296 10.71 14.29 2.56
CA VAL A 296 9.43 13.65 2.22
C VAL A 296 8.50 14.69 1.62
N MET A 297 7.96 14.39 0.44
CA MET A 297 6.97 15.21 -0.24
C MET A 297 5.56 14.89 0.28
N THR A 298 4.76 15.92 0.54
CA THR A 298 3.36 15.79 0.93
C THR A 298 2.49 16.74 0.12
N VAL A 299 1.28 16.29 -0.20
CA VAL A 299 0.24 17.10 -0.84
C VAL A 299 -1.01 17.02 0.01
N HIS A 300 -1.62 18.16 0.28
CA HIS A 300 -2.84 18.27 1.07
C HIS A 300 -3.89 19.10 0.33
N SER A 301 -5.16 18.69 0.38
CA SER A 301 -6.26 19.50 -0.11
C SER A 301 -6.82 20.36 1.03
N PHE A 302 -6.36 21.61 1.11
CA PHE A 302 -6.84 22.60 2.07
C PHE A 302 -8.32 22.91 1.89
N SER A 303 -8.76 22.95 0.64
CA SER A 303 -10.17 23.13 0.23
C SER A 303 -11.07 21.92 0.48
N HIS A 304 -10.52 20.80 0.98
CA HIS A 304 -11.23 19.55 1.25
C HIS A 304 -11.93 18.93 0.02
N HIS A 305 -11.34 19.09 -1.16
CA HIS A 305 -11.74 18.33 -2.34
C HIS A 305 -11.00 16.98 -2.38
N PRO A 306 -11.69 15.84 -2.56
CA PRO A 306 -11.02 14.57 -2.76
C PRO A 306 -10.06 14.66 -3.95
N LEU A 307 -8.82 14.18 -3.82
CA LEU A 307 -7.82 14.31 -4.89
C LEU A 307 -8.31 13.63 -6.19
N SER A 308 -9.09 12.56 -6.07
CA SER A 308 -9.74 11.87 -7.19
C SER A 308 -10.75 12.71 -7.98
N GLU A 309 -11.25 13.80 -7.41
CA GLU A 309 -12.21 14.70 -8.04
C GLU A 309 -11.55 15.94 -8.64
N VAL A 310 -10.30 16.25 -8.24
CA VAL A 310 -9.57 17.42 -8.72
C VAL A 310 -9.05 17.17 -10.14
N PRO A 311 -9.43 18.01 -11.13
CA PRO A 311 -8.92 17.90 -12.48
C PRO A 311 -7.41 18.15 -12.53
N GLU A 312 -6.75 17.43 -13.43
CA GLU A 312 -5.32 17.61 -13.67
C GLU A 312 -4.46 17.49 -12.41
N CYS A 313 -4.86 16.67 -11.43
CA CYS A 313 -4.16 16.59 -10.15
C CYS A 313 -2.97 15.60 -10.22
N TRP A 314 -1.74 16.12 -10.26
CA TRP A 314 -0.55 15.29 -10.23
C TRP A 314 0.62 15.96 -9.48
N ALA A 315 1.48 15.11 -8.93
CA ALA A 315 2.65 15.51 -8.17
C ALA A 315 3.89 14.74 -8.63
N GLY A 316 5.07 15.33 -8.49
CA GLY A 316 6.29 14.73 -9.01
C GLY A 316 7.57 15.33 -8.47
N ALA A 317 8.67 14.75 -8.94
CA ALA A 317 10.02 15.24 -8.71
C ALA A 317 10.75 15.36 -10.05
N MET A 318 11.47 16.46 -10.25
CA MET A 318 12.37 16.66 -11.38
C MET A 318 13.75 17.04 -10.87
N ALA A 319 14.78 16.68 -11.63
CA ALA A 319 16.14 17.07 -11.31
C ALA A 319 16.47 18.44 -11.88
N ARG A 320 17.22 19.24 -11.11
CA ARG A 320 17.73 20.53 -11.54
C ARG A 320 19.24 20.59 -11.33
N GLY A 321 19.91 21.36 -12.19
CA GLY A 321 21.33 21.62 -12.06
C GLY A 321 21.68 22.51 -10.86
N ALA A 322 22.93 22.97 -10.80
CA ALA A 322 23.41 23.91 -9.78
C ALA A 322 22.65 25.24 -9.80
N ASP A 323 22.17 25.67 -10.98
CA ASP A 323 21.24 26.78 -11.12
C ASP A 323 19.83 26.25 -11.40
N PRO A 324 18.95 26.15 -10.38
CA PRO A 324 17.59 25.66 -10.55
C PRO A 324 16.67 26.68 -11.27
N GLN A 325 17.13 27.91 -11.53
CA GLN A 325 16.38 28.91 -12.27
C GLN A 325 16.72 28.92 -13.76
N ARG A 326 17.80 28.25 -14.18
CA ARG A 326 18.16 28.12 -15.59
C ARG A 326 17.18 27.21 -16.33
N GLY A 327 16.73 27.63 -17.51
CA GLY A 327 15.78 26.87 -18.34
C GLY A 327 14.34 27.27 -18.05
N GLU A 328 13.40 26.36 -18.32
CA GLU A 328 11.98 26.58 -18.01
C GLU A 328 11.70 26.34 -16.53
N VAL A 329 10.63 26.95 -16.01
CA VAL A 329 10.16 26.69 -14.63
C VAL A 329 9.79 25.21 -14.47
N PHE A 330 9.09 24.66 -15.47
CA PHE A 330 8.79 23.24 -15.56
C PHE A 330 9.44 22.66 -16.83
N GLU A 331 10.51 21.88 -16.66
CA GLU A 331 11.22 21.28 -17.78
C GLU A 331 10.88 19.78 -17.87
N ALA A 332 9.93 19.43 -18.74
CA ALA A 332 9.35 18.08 -18.79
C ALA A 332 10.40 16.96 -19.02
N SER A 333 11.49 17.24 -19.72
CA SER A 333 12.60 16.30 -19.96
C SER A 333 13.38 15.94 -18.69
N THR A 334 13.31 16.76 -17.64
CA THR A 334 14.02 16.52 -16.37
C THR A 334 13.13 15.88 -15.30
N VAL A 335 11.85 15.64 -15.62
CA VAL A 335 10.92 14.93 -14.74
C VAL A 335 11.38 13.50 -14.54
N MET A 336 11.70 13.18 -13.29
CA MET A 336 12.13 11.84 -12.91
C MET A 336 10.93 10.93 -12.71
N GLN A 337 9.95 11.40 -11.93
CA GLN A 337 8.75 10.67 -11.57
C GLN A 337 7.56 11.61 -11.45
N ARG A 338 6.39 11.11 -11.86
CA ARG A 338 5.10 11.79 -11.79
C ARG A 338 4.05 10.79 -11.34
N LEU A 339 3.25 11.18 -10.37
CA LEU A 339 2.14 10.42 -9.82
C LEU A 339 0.84 11.21 -10.02
N ASP A 340 -0.15 10.59 -10.65
CA ASP A 340 -1.51 11.14 -10.66
C ASP A 340 -2.16 10.90 -9.29
N LEU A 341 -2.69 11.96 -8.69
CA LEU A 341 -3.29 11.91 -7.37
C LEU A 341 -4.76 11.51 -7.47
N THR A 342 -5.00 10.20 -7.61
CA THR A 342 -6.35 9.65 -7.86
C THR A 342 -7.05 9.13 -6.59
N SER A 343 -6.56 9.53 -5.41
CA SER A 343 -7.08 9.05 -4.12
C SER A 343 -8.37 9.78 -3.75
N PRO A 344 -9.40 9.08 -3.24
CA PRO A 344 -10.59 9.72 -2.67
C PRO A 344 -10.35 10.34 -1.28
N GLY A 345 -9.09 10.33 -0.79
CA GLY A 345 -8.68 11.09 0.38
C GLY A 345 -8.23 12.51 0.02
N PHE A 346 -7.92 13.29 1.05
CA PHE A 346 -7.47 14.68 0.94
C PHE A 346 -5.95 14.85 1.05
N ASN A 347 -5.21 13.76 1.23
CA ASN A 347 -3.78 13.76 1.48
C ASN A 347 -3.08 12.75 0.58
N ALA A 348 -1.89 13.08 0.12
CA ALA A 348 -0.98 12.18 -0.56
C ALA A 348 0.46 12.38 -0.08
N THR A 349 1.21 11.28 0.00
CA THR A 349 2.65 11.29 0.27
C THR A 349 3.31 10.52 -0.87
N PRO A 350 3.69 11.20 -1.98
CA PRO A 350 4.14 10.51 -3.18
C PRO A 350 5.53 9.87 -3.01
N PHE A 351 6.51 10.66 -2.57
CA PHE A 351 7.94 10.31 -2.65
C PHE A 351 8.71 10.70 -1.39
N VAL A 352 9.81 9.97 -1.16
CA VAL A 352 10.91 10.37 -0.27
C VAL A 352 12.17 10.48 -1.10
N ILE A 353 13.01 11.46 -0.80
CA ILE A 353 14.38 11.50 -1.28
C ILE A 353 15.28 11.04 -0.13
N ASP A 354 16.00 9.94 -0.31
CA ASP A 354 17.18 9.62 0.49
C ASP A 354 18.35 10.41 -0.07
N LEU A 355 18.79 11.41 0.69
CA LEU A 355 19.79 12.38 0.28
C LEU A 355 21.17 11.74 0.16
N ALA A 356 21.51 10.82 1.05
CA ALA A 356 22.86 10.25 1.12
C ALA A 356 23.04 9.10 0.12
N GLU A 357 22.05 8.22 -0.05
CA GLU A 357 22.08 7.20 -1.12
C GLU A 357 21.76 7.78 -2.49
N ARG A 358 21.33 9.05 -2.56
CA ARG A 358 20.77 9.68 -3.76
C ARG A 358 19.73 8.78 -4.43
N ARG A 359 18.68 8.45 -3.69
CA ARG A 359 17.54 7.66 -4.20
C ARG A 359 16.21 8.37 -4.00
N LEU A 360 15.35 8.30 -5.01
CA LEU A 360 13.92 8.56 -4.85
C LEU A 360 13.24 7.25 -4.44
N ILE A 361 12.50 7.27 -3.33
CA ILE A 361 11.76 6.14 -2.78
C ILE A 361 10.26 6.36 -3.00
N TRP A 362 9.61 5.41 -3.66
CA TRP A 362 8.17 5.42 -3.91
C TRP A 362 7.38 5.13 -2.63
N TRP A 363 6.58 6.09 -2.15
CA TRP A 363 5.76 5.93 -0.94
C TRP A 363 4.30 5.62 -1.28
N ASP A 364 3.64 6.48 -2.04
CA ASP A 364 2.24 6.35 -2.53
C ASP A 364 1.26 5.75 -1.49
N LEU A 365 1.17 6.41 -0.34
CA LEU A 365 0.26 6.06 0.74
C LEU A 365 -0.08 7.31 1.53
N ALA A 366 -1.36 7.66 1.59
CA ALA A 366 -1.83 8.73 2.44
C ALA A 366 -1.59 8.39 3.92
N VAL A 367 -0.82 9.23 4.61
CA VAL A 367 -0.76 9.23 6.07
C VAL A 367 -1.68 10.32 6.57
N GLU A 368 -2.77 9.97 7.23
CA GLU A 368 -3.59 10.94 7.95
C GLU A 368 -2.76 11.49 9.12
N VAL A 369 -2.40 12.75 9.05
CA VAL A 369 -1.78 13.51 10.14
C VAL A 369 -2.86 14.44 10.67
N GLY A 370 -3.13 14.42 11.98
CA GLY A 370 -3.89 15.51 12.60
C GLY A 370 -3.01 16.76 12.61
N GLU A 371 -3.59 17.92 12.29
CA GLU A 371 -2.92 19.24 12.13
C GLU A 371 -1.94 19.66 13.25
N HIS A 372 -1.95 18.99 14.41
CA HIS A 372 -1.18 19.35 15.61
C HIS A 372 -0.19 18.28 16.10
N GLN A 373 0.09 17.20 15.34
CA GLN A 373 0.87 16.06 15.85
C GLN A 373 2.36 16.03 15.48
N VAL A 374 2.87 17.06 14.82
CA VAL A 374 4.29 17.12 14.38
C VAL A 374 5.25 17.56 15.50
N ALA A 375 4.74 18.09 16.62
CA ALA A 375 5.55 18.80 17.62
C ALA A 375 6.22 17.93 18.70
N ASN A 376 5.87 16.65 18.85
CA ASN A 376 6.47 15.77 19.87
C ASN A 376 6.98 14.46 19.24
N LEU A 377 8.29 14.41 19.00
CA LEU A 377 9.01 13.26 18.43
C LEU A 377 9.29 12.19 19.48
N ASP A 378 8.31 11.35 19.74
CA ASP A 378 8.57 10.00 20.25
C ASP A 378 8.29 9.02 19.09
N HIS A 379 9.22 8.10 18.81
CA HIS A 379 9.08 7.03 17.81
C HIS A 379 7.80 6.21 17.98
N SER A 380 7.19 6.27 19.17
CA SER A 380 5.91 5.62 19.48
C SER A 380 4.66 6.41 19.06
N THR A 381 4.77 7.72 18.78
CA THR A 381 3.60 8.62 18.72
C THR A 381 3.45 9.37 17.39
N ASN A 382 4.54 9.69 16.67
CA ASN A 382 4.41 10.35 15.35
C ASN A 382 4.14 9.33 14.24
N ARG A 383 2.88 9.31 13.78
CA ARG A 383 2.38 8.35 12.79
C ARG A 383 3.16 8.40 11.48
N VAL A 384 3.59 9.58 11.01
CA VAL A 384 4.32 9.73 9.74
C VAL A 384 5.69 9.06 9.82
N LEU A 385 6.44 9.30 10.90
CA LEU A 385 7.78 8.75 11.07
C LEU A 385 7.76 7.22 11.23
N ALA A 386 6.74 6.68 11.91
CA ALA A 386 6.55 5.23 11.97
C ALA A 386 6.25 4.61 10.59
N HIS A 387 5.56 5.32 9.69
CA HIS A 387 5.37 4.87 8.31
C HIS A 387 6.65 5.02 7.48
N LEU A 388 7.43 6.08 7.68
CA LEU A 388 8.73 6.26 7.04
C LEU A 388 9.68 5.13 7.45
N LEU A 389 9.75 4.81 8.75
CA LEU A 389 10.55 3.70 9.25
C LEU A 389 10.13 2.35 8.63
N ASP A 390 8.82 2.08 8.52
CA ASP A 390 8.32 0.87 7.82
C ASP A 390 8.69 0.84 6.32
N LEU A 391 8.73 2.00 5.66
CA LEU A 391 9.17 2.11 4.27
C LEU A 391 10.68 1.85 4.12
N LEU A 392 11.49 2.38 5.05
CA LEU A 392 12.94 2.30 5.03
C LEU A 392 13.44 0.91 5.43
N GLU A 393 13.02 0.40 6.59
CA GLU A 393 13.53 -0.84 7.21
C GLU A 393 12.76 -2.09 6.76
N GLY A 394 11.50 -1.93 6.35
CA GLY A 394 10.67 -3.05 5.92
C GLY A 394 11.19 -3.66 4.62
N ARG A 395 11.42 -4.98 4.62
CA ARG A 395 11.77 -5.69 3.38
C ARG A 395 10.56 -5.73 2.45
N ARG A 396 10.80 -5.38 1.18
CA ARG A 396 9.84 -5.48 0.07
C ARG A 396 10.35 -6.52 -0.90
N MET A 397 9.47 -7.33 -1.47
CA MET A 397 9.89 -8.31 -2.46
C MET A 397 10.37 -7.57 -3.72
N PRO A 398 11.61 -7.77 -4.18
CA PRO A 398 12.07 -7.21 -5.44
C PRO A 398 11.23 -7.77 -6.59
N LEU A 399 10.87 -6.93 -7.55
CA LEU A 399 10.04 -7.33 -8.69
C LEU A 399 10.77 -8.37 -9.56
N ALA A 400 12.05 -8.13 -9.88
CA ALA A 400 12.88 -9.08 -10.62
C ALA A 400 12.97 -10.46 -9.95
N HIS A 401 13.02 -10.48 -8.61
CA HIS A 401 13.04 -11.72 -7.84
C HIS A 401 11.72 -12.49 -7.99
N LEU A 402 10.57 -11.82 -7.85
CA LEU A 402 9.28 -12.46 -8.07
C LEU A 402 9.14 -13.00 -9.50
N LEU A 403 9.54 -12.24 -10.52
CA LEU A 403 9.47 -12.66 -11.92
C LEU A 403 10.32 -13.92 -12.15
N THR A 404 11.54 -13.94 -11.62
CA THR A 404 12.43 -15.11 -11.66
C THR A 404 11.81 -16.34 -10.98
N LEU A 405 11.17 -16.15 -9.82
CA LEU A 405 10.47 -17.24 -9.13
C LEU A 405 9.27 -17.78 -9.92
N LEU A 406 8.65 -16.99 -10.79
CA LEU A 406 7.48 -17.40 -11.59
C LEU A 406 7.84 -17.83 -13.03
N ALA A 407 9.13 -17.86 -13.36
CA ALA A 407 9.64 -18.33 -14.64
C ALA A 407 9.79 -19.86 -14.65
N ASP A 408 9.55 -20.47 -15.81
CA ASP A 408 9.95 -21.87 -16.05
C ASP A 408 11.47 -21.96 -16.24
N ALA A 409 12.07 -20.93 -16.87
CA ALA A 409 13.50 -20.73 -16.95
C ALA A 409 13.83 -19.25 -17.18
N VAL A 410 14.98 -18.80 -16.68
CA VAL A 410 15.55 -17.49 -17.02
C VAL A 410 16.66 -17.72 -18.06
N VAL A 411 16.59 -17.00 -19.18
CA VAL A 411 17.56 -17.08 -20.28
C VAL A 411 18.24 -15.73 -20.48
N GLU A 412 19.52 -15.75 -20.85
CA GLU A 412 20.30 -14.53 -21.09
C GLU A 412 19.94 -13.90 -22.45
N ASP A 413 19.72 -14.73 -23.47
CA ASP A 413 19.36 -14.28 -24.81
C ASP A 413 17.86 -13.90 -24.89
N PRO A 414 17.52 -12.63 -25.16
CA PRO A 414 16.14 -12.19 -25.32
C PRO A 414 15.38 -12.91 -26.44
N ASP A 415 16.06 -13.36 -27.50
CA ASP A 415 15.43 -14.05 -28.63
C ASP A 415 14.99 -15.48 -28.25
N ALA A 416 15.60 -16.08 -27.24
CA ALA A 416 15.20 -17.36 -26.67
C ALA A 416 14.04 -17.24 -25.65
N ALA A 417 13.72 -16.02 -25.23
CA ALA A 417 12.70 -15.73 -24.24
C ALA A 417 11.30 -15.63 -24.86
N ARG A 418 10.30 -16.09 -24.11
CA ARG A 418 8.88 -15.86 -24.41
C ARG A 418 8.46 -14.46 -23.98
N LEU A 419 8.99 -13.98 -22.85
CA LEU A 419 8.74 -12.66 -22.30
C LEU A 419 10.06 -11.98 -21.98
N VAL A 420 10.23 -10.75 -22.49
CA VAL A 420 11.37 -9.90 -22.19
C VAL A 420 10.91 -8.84 -21.19
N PHE A 421 11.48 -8.85 -20.00
CA PHE A 421 11.30 -7.82 -18.98
C PHE A 421 12.51 -6.89 -19.03
N GLY A 422 12.43 -5.87 -19.87
CA GLY A 422 13.52 -4.96 -20.13
C GLY A 422 13.25 -4.10 -21.36
N GLU A 423 14.28 -3.43 -21.87
CA GLU A 423 14.19 -2.73 -23.16
C GLU A 423 13.70 -3.65 -24.28
N GLY A 424 12.86 -3.12 -25.17
CA GLY A 424 12.21 -3.91 -26.22
C GLY A 424 11.05 -4.80 -25.74
N GLY A 425 10.76 -4.85 -24.44
CA GLY A 425 9.73 -5.71 -23.85
C GLY A 425 8.80 -5.01 -22.87
N ILE A 426 8.75 -5.54 -21.64
CA ILE A 426 7.93 -5.03 -20.53
C ILE A 426 8.82 -4.18 -19.63
N MET A 427 8.48 -2.90 -19.50
CA MET A 427 9.20 -1.98 -18.61
C MET A 427 8.67 -2.08 -17.17
N PRO A 428 9.51 -1.83 -16.15
CA PRO A 428 9.13 -2.08 -14.75
C PRO A 428 8.02 -1.13 -14.24
N TRP A 429 7.84 0.03 -14.87
CA TRP A 429 6.73 0.95 -14.58
C TRP A 429 5.41 0.60 -15.27
N GLN A 430 5.38 -0.42 -16.15
CA GLN A 430 4.14 -0.92 -16.76
C GLN A 430 3.39 -1.84 -15.79
N THR A 431 3.07 -1.29 -14.60
CA THR A 431 2.48 -2.01 -13.47
C THR A 431 1.23 -2.79 -13.86
N GLU A 432 0.33 -2.23 -14.67
CA GLU A 432 -0.88 -2.93 -15.13
C GLU A 432 -0.56 -4.19 -15.95
N ARG A 433 0.44 -4.12 -16.86
CA ARG A 433 0.86 -5.26 -17.66
C ARG A 433 1.51 -6.34 -16.79
N ILE A 434 2.31 -5.92 -15.81
CA ILE A 434 2.92 -6.83 -14.82
C ILE A 434 1.84 -7.49 -13.97
N LEU A 435 0.90 -6.72 -13.41
CA LEU A 435 -0.19 -7.24 -12.59
C LEU A 435 -1.10 -8.20 -13.36
N ALA A 436 -1.35 -7.94 -14.64
CA ALA A 436 -2.09 -8.86 -15.51
C ALA A 436 -1.38 -10.21 -15.67
N LEU A 437 -0.05 -10.23 -15.74
CA LEU A 437 0.75 -11.47 -15.77
C LEU A 437 0.76 -12.19 -14.41
N LEU A 438 0.64 -11.46 -13.31
CA LEU A 438 0.59 -12.02 -11.95
C LEU A 438 -0.82 -12.46 -11.52
N ALA A 439 -1.86 -12.10 -12.29
CA ALA A 439 -3.23 -12.47 -11.99
C ALA A 439 -3.42 -13.98 -12.22
N PRO A 440 -4.13 -14.70 -11.34
CA PRO A 440 -4.43 -16.10 -11.59
C PRO A 440 -5.25 -16.22 -12.87
N ALA A 441 -4.91 -17.22 -13.71
CA ALA A 441 -5.62 -17.52 -14.96
C ALA A 441 -7.15 -17.72 -14.78
N GLU A 442 -7.61 -17.97 -13.55
CA GLU A 442 -9.03 -18.12 -13.20
C GLU A 442 -9.80 -16.78 -13.12
N ALA A 443 -9.11 -15.63 -12.98
CA ALA A 443 -9.76 -14.32 -12.86
C ALA A 443 -10.37 -13.81 -14.18
N THR A 444 -10.01 -14.39 -15.33
CA THR A 444 -10.62 -14.08 -16.62
C THR A 444 -11.96 -14.81 -16.82
N ALA A 445 -12.20 -15.91 -16.11
CA ALA A 445 -13.48 -16.63 -16.16
C ALA A 445 -14.57 -15.93 -15.33
N ASP A 446 -14.21 -15.34 -14.17
CA ASP A 446 -15.20 -14.75 -13.26
C ASP A 446 -15.82 -13.44 -13.78
N LYS A 447 -15.12 -12.73 -14.68
CA LYS A 447 -15.68 -11.59 -15.41
C LYS A 447 -16.82 -11.98 -16.37
N MET A 448 -16.87 -13.23 -16.84
CA MET A 448 -18.01 -13.72 -17.63
C MET A 448 -19.20 -14.12 -16.76
N THR A 449 -18.97 -14.59 -15.53
CA THR A 449 -20.03 -14.96 -14.58
C THR A 449 -20.73 -13.74 -14.00
N GLU A 450 -20.00 -12.68 -13.63
CA GLU A 450 -20.61 -11.42 -13.17
C GLU A 450 -21.43 -10.73 -14.28
N LYS A 451 -20.99 -10.82 -15.55
CA LYS A 451 -21.75 -10.29 -16.70
C LYS A 451 -23.07 -11.03 -16.92
N ARG A 452 -23.09 -12.35 -16.72
CA ARG A 452 -24.33 -13.17 -16.82
C ARG A 452 -25.31 -12.94 -15.66
N ILE A 453 -24.83 -12.57 -14.47
CA ILE A 453 -25.71 -12.26 -13.33
C ILE A 453 -26.32 -10.86 -13.47
N GLY A 454 -25.59 -9.91 -14.08
CA GLY A 454 -26.10 -8.56 -14.40
C GLY A 454 -27.24 -8.56 -15.43
N ASP A 455 -27.14 -9.38 -16.47
CA ASP A 455 -28.15 -9.45 -17.54
C ASP A 455 -29.43 -10.22 -17.14
N ALA A 456 -29.35 -11.08 -16.12
CA ALA A 456 -30.52 -11.80 -15.58
C ALA A 456 -31.36 -10.95 -14.61
N ALA A 457 -30.81 -9.85 -14.08
CA ALA A 457 -31.51 -8.97 -13.13
C ALA A 457 -32.31 -7.84 -13.81
N THR A 458 -32.15 -7.63 -15.11
CA THR A 458 -32.80 -6.57 -15.89
C THR A 458 -33.99 -7.05 -16.73
N THR A 459 -34.36 -8.33 -16.68
CA THR A 459 -35.40 -8.92 -17.54
C THR A 459 -36.72 -9.31 -16.85
N THR A 460 -36.94 -8.95 -15.58
CA THR A 460 -38.19 -9.34 -14.86
C THR A 460 -39.10 -8.20 -14.42
N ASP A 461 -39.01 -7.00 -15.00
CA ASP A 461 -39.85 -5.86 -14.56
C ASP A 461 -40.49 -5.06 -15.70
N THR A 462 -41.07 -5.76 -16.69
CA THR A 462 -41.96 -5.17 -17.69
C THR A 462 -43.00 -6.18 -18.14
N GLU A 463 -43.98 -6.48 -17.29
CA GLU A 463 -45.31 -6.97 -17.70
C GLU A 463 -46.26 -7.05 -16.49
N ARG A 464 -46.89 -5.91 -16.16
CA ARG A 464 -48.22 -5.83 -15.51
C ARG A 464 -48.69 -4.37 -15.41
N SER A 465 -49.12 -3.85 -16.55
CA SER A 465 -50.17 -2.83 -16.61
C SER A 465 -51.00 -3.11 -17.86
N GLY A 466 -52.16 -3.74 -17.62
CA GLY A 466 -53.17 -4.16 -18.59
C GLY A 466 -54.30 -4.78 -17.80
#